data_AF-A0A1E7JED2-F1
#
_entry.id   AF-A0A1E7JED2-F1
#
_cell.length_a   1.000
_cell.length_b   1.000
_cell.length_c   1.000
_cell.angle_alpha   90.00
_cell.angle_beta   90.00
_cell.angle_gamma   90.00
#
_symmetry.space_group_name_H-M   'P 1'
#
loop_
_entity.id
_entity.type
_entity.pdbx_description
1 polymer ?
#
loop_
_entity_poly.entity_id
_entity_poly.type
_entity_poly.pdbx_seq_one_letter_code
_entity_poly.pdbx_strand_id
1 'polypeptide(L)'
;MFYLFCRSKLRGIKPYRFRIALQAVRVIRVICEICGLKSNLIRVTDGGNTVQALRCGLIVIMVIVIGSGCLLMGKNKEYHAFDSDALEKVAPGQTTAAEVSGIFGAPTQVVKMSNGNAYIYKRSLAKGTGLWLFVVSLGNYEKQYDRLVFFFDNNDILTHYGVSLNAGEASYGLPF
;
A
#
# COMPACT_ATOMS: atom_id res chain seq x y z
N MET A 1 -9.85 -18.93 -26.50
CA MET A 1 -11.20 -18.58 -26.00
C MET A 1 -11.30 -18.87 -24.49
N PHE A 2 -10.49 -18.20 -23.66
CA PHE A 2 -10.48 -18.34 -22.18
C PHE A 2 -10.28 -16.99 -21.46
N TYR A 3 -10.21 -15.89 -22.21
CA TYR A 3 -9.80 -14.57 -21.70
C TYR A 3 -10.94 -13.71 -21.15
N LEU A 4 -12.21 -14.13 -21.30
CA LEU A 4 -13.37 -13.26 -21.02
C LEU A 4 -14.15 -13.61 -19.76
N PHE A 5 -13.90 -14.75 -19.11
CA PHE A 5 -14.70 -15.17 -17.95
C PHE A 5 -14.19 -14.63 -16.59
N CYS A 6 -12.99 -14.05 -16.54
CA CYS A 6 -12.36 -13.61 -15.29
C CYS A 6 -12.36 -12.08 -15.11
N ARG A 7 -13.43 -11.38 -15.52
CA ARG A 7 -13.53 -9.91 -15.38
C ARG A 7 -14.66 -9.42 -14.46
N SER A 8 -15.70 -10.21 -14.18
CA SER A 8 -16.88 -9.70 -13.44
C SER A 8 -16.86 -9.91 -11.92
N LYS A 9 -15.93 -10.72 -11.37
CA LYS A 9 -15.92 -11.08 -9.93
C LYS A 9 -14.67 -10.60 -9.17
N LEU A 10 -14.14 -9.41 -9.49
CA LEU A 10 -12.94 -8.85 -8.84
C LEU A 10 -13.11 -7.40 -8.37
N ARG A 11 -14.34 -6.98 -8.04
CA ARG A 11 -14.62 -5.71 -7.34
C ARG A 11 -14.38 -5.87 -5.83
N GLY A 12 -13.13 -6.01 -5.42
CA GLY A 12 -12.79 -6.00 -3.97
C GLY A 12 -11.45 -6.62 -3.58
N ILE A 13 -10.71 -7.22 -4.51
CA ILE A 13 -9.40 -7.80 -4.17
C ILE A 13 -8.33 -6.72 -4.29
N LYS A 14 -7.70 -6.40 -3.16
CA LYS A 14 -6.61 -5.43 -3.02
C LYS A 14 -5.49 -5.72 -4.06
N PRO A 15 -4.89 -4.66 -4.66
CA PRO A 15 -4.05 -4.77 -5.87
C PRO A 15 -2.75 -5.59 -5.71
N TYR A 16 -2.34 -5.94 -4.49
CA TYR A 16 -1.09 -6.68 -4.25
C TYR A 16 -1.14 -8.17 -4.60
N ARG A 17 -2.30 -8.83 -4.46
CA ARG A 17 -2.40 -10.28 -4.78
C ARG A 17 -2.44 -10.56 -6.29
N PHE A 18 -2.80 -9.56 -7.10
CA PHE A 18 -2.92 -9.71 -8.56
C PHE A 18 -1.56 -9.75 -9.26
N ARG A 19 -0.56 -9.01 -8.77
CA ARG A 19 0.80 -9.02 -9.34
C ARG A 19 1.55 -10.32 -9.09
N ILE A 20 1.33 -10.97 -7.94
CA ILE A 20 1.97 -12.25 -7.61
C ILE A 20 1.45 -13.37 -8.52
N ALA A 21 0.13 -13.43 -8.76
CA ALA A 21 -0.46 -14.38 -9.70
C ALA A 21 0.04 -14.16 -11.15
N LEU A 22 0.19 -12.90 -11.57
CA LEU A 22 0.68 -12.57 -12.90
C LEU A 22 2.18 -12.91 -13.09
N GLN A 23 3.00 -12.72 -12.06
CA GLN A 23 4.41 -13.12 -12.05
C GLN A 23 4.55 -14.65 -12.15
N ALA A 24 3.75 -15.41 -11.38
CA ALA A 24 3.76 -16.87 -11.44
C ALA A 24 3.40 -17.41 -12.83
N VAL A 25 2.38 -16.86 -13.50
CA VAL A 25 2.00 -17.28 -14.86
C VAL A 25 3.08 -16.94 -15.89
N ARG A 26 3.78 -15.80 -15.73
CA ARG A 26 4.90 -15.43 -16.62
C ARG A 26 6.12 -16.32 -16.43
N VAL A 27 6.45 -16.67 -15.19
CA VAL A 27 7.55 -17.60 -14.87
C VAL A 27 7.25 -19.00 -15.42
N ILE A 28 6.02 -19.51 -15.26
CA ILE A 28 5.62 -20.81 -15.84
C ILE A 28 5.73 -20.78 -17.37
N ARG A 29 5.34 -19.67 -18.02
CA ARG A 29 5.46 -19.53 -19.47
C ARG A 29 6.92 -19.53 -19.94
N VAL A 30 7.79 -18.79 -19.26
CA VAL A 30 9.23 -18.71 -19.57
C VAL A 30 9.93 -20.06 -19.32
N ILE A 31 9.58 -20.77 -18.25
CA ILE A 31 10.09 -22.13 -17.98
C ILE A 31 9.63 -23.11 -19.07
N CYS A 32 8.37 -23.04 -19.52
CA CYS A 32 7.88 -23.87 -20.63
C CYS A 32 8.59 -23.57 -21.96
N GLU A 33 8.92 -22.30 -22.23
CA GLU A 33 9.54 -21.85 -23.48
C GLU A 33 11.05 -22.17 -23.51
N ILE A 34 11.75 -22.01 -22.38
CA ILE A 34 13.17 -22.37 -22.22
C ILE A 34 13.37 -23.90 -22.24
N CYS A 35 12.47 -24.67 -21.63
CA CYS A 35 12.54 -26.13 -21.69
C CYS A 35 12.08 -26.72 -23.04
N GLY A 36 11.63 -25.90 -24.00
CA GLY A 36 11.10 -26.39 -25.27
C GLY A 36 9.92 -27.35 -25.10
N LEU A 37 9.16 -27.22 -24.01
CA LEU A 37 8.05 -28.11 -23.66
C LEU A 37 6.83 -27.74 -24.52
N LYS A 38 6.92 -28.07 -25.81
CA LYS A 38 5.79 -28.10 -26.73
C LYS A 38 4.91 -29.28 -26.32
N SER A 39 4.03 -29.04 -25.35
CA SER A 39 2.79 -29.77 -25.09
C SER A 39 2.80 -31.25 -25.52
N ASN A 40 3.65 -32.08 -24.93
CA ASN A 40 3.47 -33.52 -24.94
C ASN A 40 4.18 -34.13 -23.74
N LEU A 41 3.34 -34.66 -22.86
CA LEU A 41 3.54 -35.78 -21.95
C LEU A 41 4.97 -36.12 -21.53
N ILE A 42 5.18 -35.99 -20.22
CA ILE A 42 6.15 -36.70 -19.39
C ILE A 42 6.65 -37.99 -20.05
N ARG A 43 7.81 -37.94 -20.69
CA ARG A 43 8.72 -39.08 -20.87
C ARG A 43 10.14 -38.61 -20.56
N VAL A 44 10.41 -38.49 -19.26
CA VAL A 44 11.77 -38.57 -18.74
C VAL A 44 12.13 -40.05 -18.73
N THR A 45 12.44 -40.61 -19.88
CA THR A 45 13.22 -41.85 -20.03
C THR A 45 13.70 -41.90 -21.46
N ASP A 46 14.94 -41.47 -21.72
CA ASP A 46 15.78 -42.26 -22.61
C ASP A 46 17.27 -42.03 -22.33
N GLY A 47 18.00 -43.13 -22.28
CA GLY A 47 19.42 -43.18 -21.95
C GLY A 47 20.25 -42.49 -23.02
N GLY A 48 21.18 -41.62 -22.62
CA GLY A 48 22.21 -41.09 -23.51
C GLY A 48 22.77 -39.73 -23.13
N ASN A 49 21.97 -38.81 -22.57
CA ASN A 49 22.38 -37.42 -22.42
C ASN A 49 22.24 -36.88 -20.99
N THR A 50 23.01 -37.44 -20.05
CA THR A 50 23.17 -36.91 -18.68
C THR A 50 23.54 -35.43 -18.67
N VAL A 51 24.31 -34.98 -19.68
CA VAL A 51 24.75 -33.58 -19.83
C VAL A 51 23.59 -32.63 -20.17
N GLN A 52 22.56 -33.09 -20.89
CA GLN A 52 21.43 -32.26 -21.32
C GLN A 52 20.39 -32.10 -20.21
N ALA A 53 20.14 -33.15 -19.43
CA ALA A 53 19.33 -33.08 -18.21
C ALA A 53 19.99 -32.18 -17.14
N LEU A 54 21.33 -32.24 -16.99
CA LEU A 54 22.08 -31.36 -16.08
C LEU A 54 21.97 -29.89 -16.47
N ARG A 55 22.06 -29.58 -17.77
CA ARG A 55 21.95 -28.21 -18.30
C ARG A 55 20.56 -27.62 -18.07
N CYS A 56 19.50 -28.37 -18.32
CA CYS A 56 18.13 -27.90 -18.05
C CYS A 56 17.91 -27.67 -16.54
N GLY A 57 18.43 -28.55 -15.68
CA GLY A 57 18.37 -28.38 -14.23
C GLY A 57 19.08 -27.11 -13.74
N LEU A 58 20.29 -26.84 -14.24
CA LEU A 58 21.06 -25.64 -13.91
C LEU A 58 20.35 -24.35 -14.33
N ILE A 59 19.73 -24.32 -15.51
CA ILE A 59 19.01 -23.13 -16.00
C ILE A 59 17.76 -22.87 -15.14
N VAL A 60 17.03 -23.89 -14.74
CA VAL A 60 15.86 -23.75 -13.85
C VAL A 60 16.30 -23.21 -12.47
N ILE A 61 17.39 -23.75 -11.90
CA ILE A 61 17.95 -23.25 -10.64
C ILE A 61 18.40 -21.79 -10.78
N MET A 62 19.07 -21.43 -11.86
CA MET A 62 19.51 -20.06 -12.14
C MET A 62 18.33 -19.08 -12.22
N VAL A 63 17.23 -19.46 -12.91
CA VAL A 63 16.02 -18.64 -13.01
C VAL A 63 15.34 -18.47 -11.65
N ILE A 64 15.31 -19.51 -10.81
CA ILE A 64 14.76 -19.44 -9.45
C ILE A 64 15.61 -18.51 -8.56
N VAL A 65 16.93 -18.60 -8.65
CA VAL A 65 17.85 -17.74 -7.90
C VAL A 65 17.70 -16.28 -8.32
N ILE A 66 17.61 -15.99 -9.62
CA ILE A 66 17.42 -14.62 -10.12
C ILE A 66 16.03 -14.06 -9.75
N GLY A 67 15.00 -14.91 -9.69
CA GLY A 67 13.63 -14.51 -9.33
C GLY A 67 13.37 -14.38 -7.83
N SER A 68 14.32 -14.76 -6.97
CA SER A 68 14.11 -14.90 -5.53
C SER A 68 14.18 -13.61 -4.70
N GLY A 69 14.51 -12.47 -5.32
CA GLY A 69 14.64 -11.19 -4.60
C GLY A 69 13.69 -10.14 -5.15
N CYS A 70 12.57 -9.91 -4.47
CA CYS A 70 11.71 -8.75 -4.76
C CYS A 70 11.72 -7.79 -3.57
N LEU A 71 12.18 -6.57 -3.80
CA LEU A 71 11.97 -5.45 -2.88
C LEU A 71 10.66 -4.75 -3.27
N LEU A 72 9.70 -4.73 -2.35
CA LEU A 72 8.41 -4.07 -2.49
C LEU A 72 8.43 -2.80 -1.65
N MET A 73 8.47 -1.63 -2.29
CA MET A 73 8.34 -0.36 -1.59
C MET A 73 7.01 0.28 -1.95
N GLY A 74 6.22 0.61 -0.92
CA GLY A 74 4.89 1.16 -1.06
C GLY A 74 4.72 2.41 -0.21
N LYS A 75 4.02 3.41 -0.75
CA LYS A 75 3.53 4.54 0.04
C LYS A 75 2.03 4.64 -0.16
N ASN A 76 1.30 4.75 0.94
CA ASN A 76 -0.11 5.10 0.92
C ASN A 76 -0.29 6.45 1.61
N LYS A 77 -1.00 7.36 0.94
CA LYS A 77 -1.38 8.66 1.50
C LYS A 77 -2.89 8.71 1.49
N GLU A 78 -3.49 8.74 2.67
CA GLU A 78 -4.90 9.05 2.82
C GLU A 78 -4.97 10.56 3.12
N TYR A 79 -5.48 11.35 2.17
CA TYR A 79 -5.68 12.82 2.20
C TYR A 79 -4.47 13.75 1.95
N HIS A 80 -4.81 14.99 1.59
CA HIS A 80 -3.90 16.14 1.40
C HIS A 80 -3.21 16.53 2.70
N ALA A 81 -2.00 17.10 2.60
CA ALA A 81 -1.28 17.60 3.77
C ALA A 81 -2.00 18.82 4.35
N PHE A 82 -2.04 18.91 5.67
CA PHE A 82 -2.41 20.16 6.34
C PHE A 82 -1.30 21.16 6.10
N ASP A 83 -1.65 22.28 5.52
CA ASP A 83 -0.71 23.39 5.33
C ASP A 83 -0.54 24.10 6.68
N SER A 84 0.69 24.21 7.16
CA SER A 84 1.02 24.97 8.37
C SER A 84 0.56 26.42 8.24
N ASP A 85 0.64 26.97 7.04
CA ASP A 85 0.32 28.37 6.75
C ASP A 85 -1.20 28.63 6.79
N ALA A 86 -2.00 27.58 6.58
CA ALA A 86 -3.45 27.64 6.75
C ALA A 86 -3.88 27.58 8.22
N LEU A 87 -3.06 26.94 9.08
CA LEU A 87 -3.29 26.87 10.52
C LEU A 87 -3.01 28.19 11.23
N GLU A 88 -2.00 28.95 10.78
CA GLU A 88 -1.70 30.29 11.33
C GLU A 88 -2.85 31.28 11.13
N LYS A 89 -3.70 31.05 10.12
CA LYS A 89 -4.88 31.89 9.84
C LYS A 89 -6.05 31.61 10.79
N VAL A 90 -6.01 30.51 11.54
CA VAL A 90 -7.08 30.11 12.44
C VAL A 90 -6.78 30.60 13.86
N ALA A 91 -7.45 31.69 14.24
CA ALA A 91 -7.35 32.26 15.58
C ALA A 91 -8.55 31.85 16.47
N PRO A 92 -8.30 31.33 17.68
CA PRO A 92 -9.35 31.12 18.66
C PRO A 92 -10.11 32.42 18.97
N GLY A 93 -11.43 32.33 19.11
CA GLY A 93 -12.33 33.45 19.41
C GLY A 93 -12.77 34.29 18.22
N GLN A 94 -12.15 34.13 17.04
CA GLN A 94 -12.50 34.87 15.82
C GLN A 94 -13.02 33.96 14.71
N THR A 95 -12.44 32.76 14.59
CA THR A 95 -12.76 31.85 13.48
C THR A 95 -14.05 31.08 13.76
N THR A 96 -14.92 30.98 12.75
CA THR A 96 -16.18 30.22 12.85
C THR A 96 -16.07 28.81 12.27
N ALA A 97 -16.99 27.91 12.64
CA ALA A 97 -17.03 26.56 12.08
C ALA A 97 -17.18 26.52 10.55
N ALA A 98 -17.93 27.47 9.98
CA ALA A 98 -18.10 27.61 8.53
C ALA A 98 -16.80 28.03 7.84
N GLU A 99 -16.03 28.92 8.46
CA GLU A 99 -14.74 29.38 7.94
C GLU A 99 -13.67 28.27 7.99
N VAL A 100 -13.59 27.53 9.10
CA VAL A 100 -12.69 26.38 9.23
C VAL A 100 -13.01 25.31 8.18
N SER A 101 -14.29 25.00 7.98
CA SER A 101 -14.70 24.03 6.94
C SER A 101 -14.54 24.56 5.52
N GLY A 102 -14.53 25.88 5.30
CA GLY A 102 -14.16 26.50 4.03
C GLY A 102 -12.67 26.35 3.71
N ILE A 103 -11.80 26.46 4.71
CA ILE A 103 -10.34 26.37 4.55
C ILE A 103 -9.87 24.91 4.44
N PHE A 104 -10.30 24.04 5.36
CA PHE A 104 -9.83 22.66 5.47
C PHE A 104 -10.74 21.65 4.73
N GLY A 105 -11.89 22.09 4.26
CA GLY A 105 -12.92 21.23 3.69
C GLY A 105 -13.78 20.53 4.75
N ALA A 106 -14.56 19.55 4.30
CA ALA A 106 -15.46 18.81 5.16
C ALA A 106 -14.68 18.02 6.23
N PRO A 107 -15.11 18.08 7.51
CA PRO A 107 -14.48 17.33 8.59
C PRO A 107 -14.63 15.83 8.41
N THR A 108 -13.65 15.06 8.87
CA THR A 108 -13.71 13.59 8.84
C THR A 108 -14.78 13.07 9.79
N GLN A 109 -14.93 13.74 10.94
CA GLN A 109 -15.90 13.39 11.96
C GLN A 109 -16.31 14.64 12.73
N VAL A 110 -17.61 14.77 12.99
CA VAL A 110 -18.16 15.80 13.87
C VAL A 110 -18.67 15.11 15.13
N VAL A 111 -18.22 15.57 16.29
CA VAL A 111 -18.66 15.06 17.59
C VAL A 111 -19.43 16.17 18.28
N LYS A 112 -20.71 15.92 18.56
CA LYS A 112 -21.54 16.85 19.33
C LYS A 112 -21.23 16.66 20.83
N MET A 113 -20.92 17.74 21.52
CA MET A 113 -20.67 17.78 22.96
C MET A 113 -21.80 18.57 23.65
N SER A 114 -21.86 18.54 24.98
CA SER A 114 -22.89 19.29 25.73
C SER A 114 -22.73 20.81 25.59
N ASN A 115 -21.50 21.28 25.36
CA ASN A 115 -21.13 22.70 25.33
C ASN A 115 -20.65 23.12 23.92
N GLY A 116 -21.13 22.46 22.87
CA GLY A 116 -20.83 22.81 21.49
C GLY A 116 -20.41 21.62 20.63
N ASN A 117 -19.64 21.88 19.58
CA ASN A 117 -19.30 20.89 18.55
C ASN A 117 -17.78 20.74 18.43
N ALA A 118 -17.29 19.52 18.20
CA ALA A 118 -15.87 19.26 17.92
C ALA A 118 -15.72 18.70 16.50
N TYR A 119 -14.92 19.39 15.67
CA TYR A 119 -14.63 18.94 14.32
C TYR A 119 -13.26 18.27 14.32
N ILE A 120 -13.23 17.04 13.83
CA ILE A 120 -12.05 16.21 13.83
C ILE A 120 -11.64 15.96 12.39
N TYR A 121 -10.41 16.33 12.07
CA TYR A 121 -9.75 16.04 10.81
C TYR A 121 -8.67 14.99 11.07
N LYS A 122 -8.77 13.86 10.37
CA LYS A 122 -7.81 12.75 10.47
C LYS A 122 -7.19 12.52 9.12
N ARG A 123 -5.87 12.40 9.13
CA ARG A 123 -5.09 12.02 7.95
C ARG A 123 -4.13 10.93 8.36
N SER A 124 -3.85 10.01 7.44
CA SER A 124 -2.89 8.94 7.70
C SER A 124 -1.87 8.83 6.57
N LEU A 125 -0.62 8.68 6.95
CA LEU A 125 0.47 8.42 6.02
C LEU A 125 1.10 7.10 6.40
N ALA A 126 1.11 6.17 5.45
CA ALA A 126 1.69 4.87 5.65
C ALA A 126 2.83 4.64 4.66
N LYS A 127 3.97 4.21 5.17
CA LYS A 127 5.12 3.78 4.39
C LYS A 127 5.40 2.33 4.72
N GLY A 128 5.55 1.52 3.68
CA GLY A 128 5.79 0.09 3.81
C GLY A 128 6.97 -0.34 2.97
N THR A 129 7.83 -1.15 3.56
CA THR A 129 8.92 -1.86 2.88
C THR A 129 8.71 -3.35 3.08
N GLY A 130 8.69 -4.11 2.00
CA GLY A 130 8.66 -5.57 2.01
C GLY A 130 9.90 -6.11 1.32
N LEU A 131 10.62 -7.00 1.99
CA LEU A 131 11.69 -7.80 1.40
C LEU A 131 11.19 -9.23 1.27
N TRP A 132 11.02 -9.68 0.03
CA TRP A 132 10.61 -11.03 -0.27
C TRP A 132 11.82 -11.82 -0.77
N LEU A 133 12.30 -12.74 0.06
CA LEU A 133 13.32 -13.74 -0.26
C LEU A 133 12.64 -15.12 -0.38
N PHE A 134 13.24 -16.04 -1.13
CA PHE A 134 12.68 -17.38 -1.36
C PHE A 134 12.30 -18.12 -0.07
N VAL A 135 13.11 -17.96 0.98
CA VAL A 135 12.93 -18.65 2.27
C VAL A 135 12.31 -17.75 3.34
N VAL A 136 12.51 -16.43 3.25
CA VAL A 136 12.08 -15.49 4.29
C VAL A 136 11.40 -14.26 3.69
N SER A 137 10.24 -13.92 4.23
CA SER A 137 9.53 -12.70 3.87
C SER A 137 9.55 -11.76 5.07
N LEU A 138 10.21 -10.63 4.92
CA LEU A 138 10.30 -9.60 5.94
C LEU A 138 9.51 -8.38 5.50
N GLY A 139 8.80 -7.74 6.40
CA GLY A 139 7.99 -6.57 6.10
C GLY A 139 7.98 -5.60 7.26
N ASN A 140 8.23 -4.33 6.97
CA ASN A 140 8.04 -3.23 7.90
C ASN A 140 6.92 -2.34 7.35
N TYR A 141 5.96 -2.00 8.21
CA TYR A 141 4.86 -1.13 7.86
C TYR A 141 4.65 -0.12 8.97
N GLU A 142 5.01 1.13 8.70
CA GLU A 142 4.84 2.22 9.63
C GLU A 142 3.69 3.11 9.15
N LYS A 143 2.71 3.31 10.03
CA LYS A 143 1.54 4.16 9.78
C LYS A 143 1.46 5.23 10.87
N GLN A 144 1.63 6.47 10.45
CA GLN A 144 1.53 7.64 11.30
C GLN A 144 0.26 8.44 10.96
N TYR A 145 -0.23 9.21 11.93
CA TYR A 145 -1.48 9.95 11.83
C TYR A 145 -1.24 11.44 12.11
N ASP A 146 -1.83 12.29 11.26
CA ASP A 146 -2.02 13.71 11.59
C ASP A 146 -3.45 13.86 12.11
N ARG A 147 -3.60 14.58 13.23
CA ARG A 147 -4.89 14.86 13.84
C ARG A 147 -5.00 16.35 14.14
N LEU A 148 -6.09 16.93 13.65
CA LEU A 148 -6.53 18.27 14.03
C LEU A 148 -7.91 18.16 14.66
N VAL A 149 -8.06 18.80 15.80
CA VAL A 149 -9.32 18.86 16.52
C VAL A 149 -9.63 20.32 16.80
N PHE A 150 -10.74 20.81 16.26
CA PHE A 150 -11.25 22.14 16.52
C PHE A 150 -12.45 22.04 17.45
N PHE A 151 -12.43 22.78 18.56
CA PHE A 151 -13.53 22.84 19.52
C PHE A 151 -14.31 24.12 19.31
N PHE A 152 -15.61 24.00 19.11
CA PHE A 152 -16.53 25.12 18.94
C PHE A 152 -17.48 25.20 20.12
N ASP A 153 -17.81 26.42 20.53
CA ASP A 153 -18.88 26.69 21.49
C ASP A 153 -20.26 26.57 20.82
N ASN A 154 -21.34 26.74 21.59
CA ASN A 154 -22.72 26.73 21.10
C ASN A 154 -23.04 27.83 20.07
N ASN A 155 -22.21 28.86 19.99
CA ASN A 155 -22.31 29.93 18.98
C ASN A 155 -21.47 29.66 17.72
N ASP A 156 -20.96 28.43 17.54
CA ASP A 156 -20.09 28.01 16.43
C ASP A 156 -18.78 28.81 16.30
N ILE A 157 -18.31 29.39 17.41
CA ILE A 157 -17.03 30.11 17.53
C ILE A 157 -15.96 29.15 18.03
N LEU A 158 -14.79 29.16 17.39
CA LEU A 158 -13.65 28.34 17.78
C LEU A 158 -13.11 28.76 19.16
N THR A 159 -13.09 27.85 20.13
CA THR A 159 -12.57 28.12 21.48
C THR A 159 -11.12 27.67 21.62
N HIS A 160 -10.83 26.43 21.23
CA HIS A 160 -9.52 25.82 21.30
C HIS A 160 -9.30 24.89 20.12
N TYR A 161 -8.05 24.63 19.80
CA TYR A 161 -7.70 23.60 18.84
C TYR A 161 -6.50 22.79 19.32
N GLY A 162 -6.46 21.53 18.94
CA GLY A 162 -5.34 20.62 19.19
C GLY A 162 -4.74 20.17 17.86
N VAL A 163 -3.42 20.22 17.77
CA VAL A 163 -2.66 19.85 16.57
C VAL A 163 -1.67 18.75 16.91
N SER A 164 -1.64 17.71 16.09
CA SER A 164 -0.59 16.71 16.07
C SER A 164 -0.26 16.41 14.61
N LEU A 165 0.92 16.84 14.17
CA LEU A 165 1.39 16.75 12.77
C LEU A 165 2.61 15.82 12.67
N ASN A 166 2.41 14.54 12.96
CA ASN A 166 3.49 13.55 13.01
C ASN A 166 3.50 12.60 11.79
N ALA A 167 2.51 12.67 10.90
CA ALA A 167 2.42 11.79 9.74
C ALA A 167 3.53 12.00 8.71
N GLY A 168 4.15 13.18 8.70
CA GLY A 168 5.34 13.45 7.88
C GLY A 168 6.55 12.60 8.29
N GLU A 169 6.64 12.23 9.57
CA GLU A 169 7.77 11.51 10.16
C GLU A 169 7.78 10.01 9.84
N ALA A 170 6.68 9.46 9.30
CA ALA A 170 6.65 8.05 8.91
C ALA A 170 7.85 7.74 8.01
N SER A 171 8.64 6.74 8.34
CA SER A 171 9.87 6.44 7.62
C SER A 171 9.79 5.08 6.93
N TYR A 172 10.71 4.86 5.99
CA TYR A 172 10.95 3.52 5.49
C TYR A 172 11.91 2.83 6.45
N GLY A 173 11.37 1.94 7.29
CA GLY A 173 12.19 1.04 8.09
C GLY A 173 12.69 -0.13 7.25
N LEU A 174 13.93 -0.53 7.47
CA LEU A 174 14.36 -1.90 7.17
C LEU A 174 13.75 -2.82 8.25
N PRO A 175 13.48 -4.09 7.94
CA PRO A 175 12.83 -5.01 8.87
C PRO A 175 13.81 -5.63 9.88
N PHE A 176 14.66 -4.82 10.52
CA PHE A 176 15.58 -5.19 11.60
C PHE A 176 16.08 -3.97 12.37
#